data_AF-A0A9C9NI46-F1
#
_entry.id   AF-A0A9C9NI46-F1
#
_cell.length_a   1.000
_cell.length_b   1.000
_cell.length_c   1.000
_cell.angle_alpha   90.00
_cell.angle_beta   90.00
_cell.angle_gamma   90.00
#
_symmetry.space_group_name_H-M   'P 1'
#
loop_
_entity.id
_entity.type
_entity.pdbx_description
1 polymer ?
#
loop_
_entity_poly.entity_id
_entity_poly.type
_entity_poly.pdbx_seq_one_letter_code
_entity_poly.pdbx_strand_id
1 'polypeptide(L)'
;MSVKVWQALRAEAVYPFSPRIREILAHQTATAPGMPPLIGLMALRQALAQAPDSPLLRIKLVLVRLAYGDRRGARESAEDFARRFPKLPEARQLLDLTAGKARP
;
A
#
# COMPACT_ATOMS: atom_id res chain seq x y z
N MET A 1 9.15 -15.69 9.61
CA MET A 1 9.32 -14.29 9.15
C MET A 1 10.15 -14.30 7.87
N SER A 2 9.68 -13.70 6.77
CA SER A 2 10.40 -13.74 5.47
C SER A 2 11.69 -12.90 5.51
N VAL A 3 12.76 -13.40 4.88
CA VAL A 3 14.06 -12.71 4.74
C VAL A 3 13.91 -11.30 4.18
N LYS A 4 12.98 -11.11 3.25
CA LYS A 4 12.73 -9.80 2.62
C LYS A 4 12.09 -8.79 3.58
N VAL A 5 11.24 -9.23 4.50
CA VAL A 5 10.68 -8.33 5.53
C VAL A 5 11.77 -7.91 6.50
N TRP A 6 12.65 -8.85 6.86
CA TRP A 6 13.77 -8.56 7.76
C TRP A 6 14.78 -7.58 7.15
N GLN A 7 15.08 -7.73 5.85
CA GLN A 7 15.91 -6.77 5.10
C GLN A 7 15.27 -5.39 5.04
N ALA A 8 13.97 -5.32 4.82
CA ALA A 8 13.24 -4.06 4.76
C ALA A 8 13.18 -3.35 6.13
N LEU A 9 13.04 -4.10 7.23
CA LEU A 9 13.10 -3.57 8.60
C LEU A 9 14.51 -3.08 8.94
N ARG A 10 15.55 -3.81 8.52
CA ARG A 10 16.94 -3.35 8.64
C ARG A 10 17.19 -2.07 7.84
N ALA A 11 16.65 -1.98 6.64
CA ALA A 11 16.78 -0.79 5.82
C ALA A 11 16.09 0.43 6.48
N GLU A 12 14.96 0.24 7.16
CA GLU A 12 14.31 1.31 7.93
C GLU A 12 15.13 1.76 9.14
N ALA A 13 15.86 0.86 9.80
CA ALA A 13 16.76 1.22 10.88
C ALA A 13 17.96 2.07 10.41
N VAL A 14 18.41 1.91 9.16
CA VAL A 14 19.54 2.65 8.57
C VAL A 14 19.09 3.94 7.88
N TYR A 15 17.92 3.92 7.25
CA TYR A 15 17.32 5.05 6.53
C TYR A 15 15.90 5.27 7.04
N PRO A 16 15.78 5.73 8.29
CA PRO A 16 14.48 6.02 8.85
C PRO A 16 13.81 7.08 7.98
N PHE A 17 12.49 6.95 7.80
CA PHE A 17 11.68 7.90 7.05
C PHE A 17 11.82 7.88 5.51
N SER A 18 12.68 7.05 4.92
CA SER A 18 12.74 6.92 3.45
C SER A 18 11.42 6.40 2.86
N PRO A 19 10.75 7.15 1.97
CA PRO A 19 9.48 6.72 1.35
C PRO A 19 9.60 5.39 0.63
N ARG A 20 10.74 5.14 -0.03
CA ARG A 20 11.02 3.91 -0.80
C ARG A 20 11.19 2.69 0.11
N ILE A 21 11.80 2.85 1.27
CA ILE A 21 11.98 1.74 2.21
C ILE A 21 10.66 1.37 2.88
N ARG A 22 9.84 2.37 3.21
CA ARG A 22 8.48 2.13 3.74
C ARG A 22 7.55 1.50 2.70
N GLU A 23 7.72 1.87 1.44
CA GLU A 23 7.02 1.26 0.31
C GLU A 23 7.37 -0.23 0.12
N ILE A 24 8.65 -0.58 0.30
CA ILE A 24 9.13 -1.98 0.29
C ILE A 24 8.58 -2.72 1.50
N LEU A 25 8.67 -2.15 2.69
CA LEU A 25 8.13 -2.72 3.93
C LEU A 25 6.65 -3.07 3.78
N ALA A 26 5.83 -2.11 3.36
CA ALA A 26 4.39 -2.32 3.21
C ALA A 26 4.07 -3.44 2.23
N HIS A 27 4.77 -3.49 1.09
CA HIS A 27 4.60 -4.57 0.11
C HIS A 27 5.00 -5.93 0.69
N GLN A 28 6.16 -6.02 1.35
CA GLN A 28 6.66 -7.27 1.93
C GLN A 28 5.74 -7.75 3.07
N THR A 29 5.22 -6.86 3.90
CA THR A 29 4.30 -7.22 4.99
C THR A 29 2.90 -7.60 4.51
N ALA A 30 2.42 -7.03 3.40
CA ALA A 30 1.10 -7.36 2.85
C ALA A 30 1.08 -8.68 2.08
N THR A 31 2.24 -9.12 1.57
CA THR A 31 2.38 -10.34 0.78
C THR A 31 3.04 -11.49 1.53
N ALA A 32 3.66 -11.24 2.69
CA ALA A 32 4.28 -12.28 3.50
C ALA A 32 3.24 -13.05 4.33
N PRO A 33 3.15 -14.39 4.18
CA PRO A 33 2.27 -15.20 5.00
C PRO A 33 2.67 -15.13 6.48
N GLY A 34 1.69 -14.92 7.37
CA GLY A 34 1.87 -14.87 8.82
C GLY A 34 2.39 -13.54 9.39
N MET A 35 2.56 -12.49 8.57
CA MET A 35 2.88 -11.15 9.05
C MET A 35 1.60 -10.35 9.37
N PRO A 36 1.53 -9.64 10.51
CA PRO A 36 0.38 -8.79 10.83
C PRO A 36 0.24 -7.68 9.79
N PRO A 37 -0.88 -7.63 9.02
CA PRO A 37 -1.09 -6.63 7.99
C PRO A 37 -1.10 -5.19 8.53
N LEU A 38 -1.33 -5.04 9.84
CA LEU A 38 -1.27 -3.78 10.59
C LEU A 38 0.11 -3.10 10.52
N ILE A 39 1.21 -3.86 10.52
CA ILE A 39 2.57 -3.29 10.43
C ILE A 39 2.77 -2.64 9.06
N GLY A 40 2.31 -3.30 7.99
CA GLY A 40 2.35 -2.76 6.64
C GLY A 40 1.49 -1.51 6.47
N LEU A 41 0.29 -1.52 7.06
CA LEU A 41 -0.63 -0.40 6.99
C LEU A 41 -0.12 0.80 7.80
N MET A 42 0.52 0.60 8.95
CA MET A 42 1.20 1.66 9.70
C MET A 42 2.38 2.25 8.93
N ALA A 43 3.30 1.41 8.43
CA ALA A 43 4.46 1.86 7.66
C ALA A 43 4.04 2.69 6.44
N LEU A 44 2.98 2.26 5.75
CA LEU A 44 2.49 2.95 4.58
C LEU A 44 1.76 4.27 4.91
N ARG A 45 1.03 4.35 6.02
CA ARG A 45 0.45 5.61 6.51
C ARG A 45 1.53 6.63 6.86
N GLN A 46 2.61 6.19 7.50
CA GLN A 46 3.74 7.06 7.79
C GLN A 46 4.50 7.49 6.53
N ALA A 47 4.54 6.65 5.49
CA ALA A 47 5.08 7.05 4.18
C ALA A 47 4.22 8.12 3.52
N LEU A 48 2.90 7.94 3.53
CA LEU A 48 1.94 8.92 3.00
C LEU A 48 1.96 10.24 3.76
N ALA A 49 2.24 10.24 5.07
CA ALA A 49 2.38 11.48 5.83
C ALA A 49 3.54 12.36 5.32
N GLN A 50 4.57 11.75 4.75
CA GLN A 50 5.73 12.47 4.20
C GLN A 50 5.62 12.78 2.71
N ALA A 51 4.93 11.91 1.97
CA ALA A 51 4.69 12.07 0.54
C ALA A 51 3.19 11.90 0.24
N PRO A 52 2.35 12.88 0.65
CA PRO A 52 0.90 12.77 0.60
C PRO A 52 0.33 12.68 -0.81
N ASP A 53 1.08 13.18 -1.81
CA ASP A 53 0.67 13.18 -3.21
C ASP A 53 1.40 12.13 -4.05
N SER A 54 2.10 11.18 -3.41
CA SER A 54 2.69 10.06 -4.13
C SER A 54 1.59 9.13 -4.67
N PRO A 55 1.41 9.01 -5.99
CA PRO A 55 0.41 8.12 -6.56
C PRO A 55 0.71 6.66 -6.18
N LEU A 56 1.99 6.31 -6.19
CA LEU A 56 2.46 4.96 -5.92
C LEU A 56 2.15 4.51 -4.47
N LEU A 57 2.37 5.38 -3.47
CA LEU A 57 2.03 5.04 -2.09
C LEU A 57 0.52 4.87 -1.90
N ARG A 58 -0.29 5.66 -2.60
CA ARG A 58 -1.76 5.56 -2.55
C ARG A 58 -2.28 4.31 -3.24
N ILE A 59 -1.71 3.92 -4.37
CA ILE A 59 -1.98 2.61 -5.02
C ILE A 59 -1.70 1.48 -4.02
N LYS A 60 -0.54 1.51 -3.36
CA LYS A 60 -0.19 0.49 -2.38
C LYS A 60 -1.13 0.46 -1.19
N LEU A 61 -1.68 1.59 -0.76
CA LEU A 61 -2.69 1.62 0.32
C LEU A 61 -3.94 0.82 -0.06
N VAL A 62 -4.43 0.98 -1.30
CA VAL A 62 -5.57 0.22 -1.80
C VAL A 62 -5.27 -1.28 -1.78
N LEU A 63 -4.12 -1.68 -2.32
CA LEU A 63 -3.71 -3.09 -2.41
C LEU A 63 -3.55 -3.74 -1.02
N VAL A 64 -2.92 -3.04 -0.07
CA VAL A 64 -2.73 -3.53 1.30
C VAL A 64 -4.08 -3.69 2.01
N ARG A 65 -5.01 -2.74 1.83
CA ARG A 65 -6.37 -2.85 2.40
C ARG A 65 -7.14 -4.03 1.81
N LEU A 66 -7.02 -4.28 0.50
CA LEU A 66 -7.60 -5.46 -0.14
C LEU A 66 -7.01 -6.77 0.41
N ALA A 67 -5.68 -6.84 0.55
CA ALA A 67 -5.01 -8.01 1.13
C ALA A 67 -5.44 -8.27 2.58
N TYR A 68 -5.79 -7.22 3.32
CA TYR A 68 -6.32 -7.32 4.68
C TYR A 68 -7.81 -7.71 4.75
N GLY A 69 -8.51 -7.73 3.61
CA GLY A 69 -9.96 -7.94 3.56
C GLY A 69 -10.79 -6.69 3.86
N ASP A 70 -10.16 -5.53 4.10
CA ASP A 70 -10.82 -4.23 4.22
C ASP A 70 -11.22 -3.71 2.83
N ARG A 71 -12.23 -4.36 2.23
CA ARG A 71 -12.73 -4.01 0.91
C ARG A 71 -13.37 -2.62 0.87
N ARG A 72 -14.06 -2.24 1.94
CA ARG A 72 -14.68 -0.91 2.05
C ARG A 72 -13.62 0.18 2.07
N GLY A 73 -12.65 0.09 2.97
CA GLY A 73 -11.57 1.07 3.04
C GLY A 73 -10.69 1.05 1.78
N ALA A 74 -10.49 -0.10 1.14
CA ALA A 74 -9.78 -0.15 -0.14
C ALA A 74 -10.51 0.65 -1.23
N ARG A 75 -11.85 0.50 -1.31
CA ARG A 75 -12.68 1.24 -2.25
C ARG A 75 -12.65 2.74 -1.99
N GLU A 76 -12.82 3.16 -0.74
CA GLU A 76 -12.73 4.58 -0.35
C GLU A 76 -11.36 5.18 -0.76
N SER A 77 -10.27 4.44 -0.57
CA SER A 77 -8.93 4.86 -1.02
C SER A 77 -8.80 4.93 -2.55
N ALA A 78 -9.41 3.99 -3.28
CA ALA A 78 -9.40 3.98 -4.74
C ALA A 78 -10.19 5.16 -5.32
N GLU A 79 -11.33 5.51 -4.71
CA GLU A 79 -12.13 6.68 -5.06
C GLU A 79 -11.39 7.99 -4.76
N ASP A 80 -10.70 8.09 -3.61
CA ASP A 80 -9.81 9.23 -3.32
C ASP A 80 -8.65 9.34 -4.31
N PHE A 81 -8.03 8.21 -4.67
CA PHE A 81 -6.98 8.16 -5.70
C PHE A 81 -7.49 8.64 -7.06
N ALA A 82 -8.64 8.15 -7.51
CA ALA A 82 -9.22 8.52 -8.80
C ALA A 82 -9.59 10.01 -8.87
N ARG A 83 -10.04 10.60 -7.75
CA ARG A 83 -10.29 12.04 -7.67
C ARG A 83 -9.01 12.87 -7.77
N ARG A 84 -7.92 12.42 -7.14
CA ARG A 84 -6.63 13.13 -7.11
C ARG A 84 -5.81 12.96 -8.38
N PHE A 85 -5.89 11.79 -9.00
CA PHE A 85 -5.11 11.43 -10.18
C PHE A 85 -6.00 10.91 -11.32
N PRO A 86 -6.95 11.74 -11.83
CA PRO A 86 -7.97 11.28 -12.78
C PRO A 86 -7.41 10.88 -14.15
N LYS A 87 -6.20 11.34 -14.48
CA LYS A 87 -5.52 11.01 -15.76
C LYS A 87 -4.69 9.72 -15.69
N LEU A 88 -4.51 9.14 -14.50
CA LEU A 88 -3.74 7.93 -14.34
C LEU A 88 -4.60 6.70 -14.65
N PRO A 89 -4.14 5.77 -15.52
CA PRO A 89 -4.90 4.57 -15.85
C PRO A 89 -5.17 3.69 -14.63
N GLU A 90 -4.29 3.73 -13.63
CA GLU A 90 -4.42 3.01 -12.36
C GLU A 90 -5.69 3.42 -11.60
N ALA A 91 -6.20 4.64 -11.79
CA ALA A 91 -7.42 5.09 -11.14
C ALA A 91 -8.61 4.20 -11.50
N ARG A 92 -8.75 3.85 -12.78
CA ARG A 92 -9.83 2.97 -13.23
C ARG A 92 -9.60 1.54 -12.77
N GLN A 93 -8.36 1.05 -12.91
CA GLN A 93 -7.98 -0.30 -12.51
C GLN A 93 -8.24 -0.57 -11.02
N LEU A 94 -7.90 0.39 -10.15
CA LEU A 94 -8.13 0.26 -8.71
C LEU A 94 -9.62 0.25 -8.35
N LEU A 95 -10.45 1.04 -9.04
CA LEU A 95 -11.90 1.01 -8.85
C LEU A 95 -12.50 -0.33 -9.27
N ASP A 96 -12.06 -0.88 -10.41
CA ASP A 96 -12.54 -2.17 -10.90
C ASP A 96 -12.06 -3.34 -10.01
N LEU A 97 -10.83 -3.25 -9.49
CA LEU A 97 -10.26 -4.20 -8.52
C LEU A 97 -11.02 -4.20 -7.19
N THR A 98 -11.33 -3.02 -6.65
CA THR A 98 -12.08 -2.90 -5.38
C THR A 98 -13.57 -3.22 -5.51
N ALA A 99 -14.13 -3.13 -6.71
CA ALA A 99 -15.48 -3.58 -7.03
C ALA A 99 -15.61 -5.11 -7.17
N GLY A 100 -14.51 -5.86 -7.10
CA GLY A 100 -14.50 -7.31 -7.34
C GLY A 100 -14.72 -7.69 -8.81
N LYS A 101 -14.63 -6.72 -9.73
CA LYS A 101 -14.77 -6.93 -11.17
C LYS A 101 -13.47 -7.33 -11.85
N ALA A 102 -12.32 -7.00 -11.25
CA ALA A 102 -11.04 -7.54 -11.69
C ALA A 102 -10.76 -8.87 -10.94
N ARG A 103 -11.17 -9.99 -11.54
CA ARG A 103 -10.45 -11.25 -11.36
C ARG A 103 -9.29 -11.26 -12.37
N PRO A 104 -8.09 -11.73 -12.00
CA PRO A 104 -7.04 -12.05 -12.96
C PRO A 104 -7.52 -13.10 -13.97
#